data_AF-A0A3D0GZ64-F1
#
_entry.id   AF-A0A3D0GZ64-F1
#
_cell.length_a   1.000
_cell.length_b   1.000
_cell.length_c   1.000
_cell.angle_alpha   90.00
_cell.angle_beta   90.00
_cell.angle_gamma   90.00
#
_symmetry.space_group_name_H-M   'P 1'
#
loop_
_entity.id
_entity.type
_entity.pdbx_description
1 polymer ?
#
loop_
_entity_poly.entity_id
_entity_poly.type
_entity_poly.pdbx_seq_one_letter_code
_entity_poly.pdbx_strand_id
1 'polypeptide(L)'
;MSKLNIDQQTIKELFSNKRSDFLIPDYQRPYAWEETECQTLWDDIFAFAFPENDYSLFKSDEDEYFLGPIVTFKNSDGKLEIIDGQQRLTTLMLLLRAFFAKFGDMQDANSKSTSEDIAKCIWKTDEFGNPDKNKLKIDSEVSSDDDKEEFLSILKNG
;
A
#
# COMPACT_ATOMS: atom_id res chain seq x y z
N MET A 1 -19.50 1.58 -22.99
CA MET A 1 -19.54 0.75 -21.77
C MET A 1 -18.13 0.62 -21.25
N SER A 2 -17.89 1.02 -20.00
CA SER A 2 -16.63 0.76 -19.31
C SER A 2 -16.46 -0.76 -19.20
N LYS A 3 -15.35 -1.32 -19.67
CA LYS A 3 -15.07 -2.76 -19.50
C LYS A 3 -14.69 -2.99 -18.04
N LEU A 4 -15.40 -3.88 -17.36
CA LEU A 4 -14.97 -4.41 -16.07
C LEU A 4 -13.75 -5.30 -16.30
N ASN A 5 -12.66 -5.04 -15.57
CA ASN A 5 -11.50 -5.90 -15.52
C ASN A 5 -11.36 -6.43 -14.08
N ILE A 6 -11.11 -7.73 -13.95
CA ILE A 6 -10.90 -8.40 -12.67
C ILE A 6 -9.54 -9.06 -12.76
N ASP A 7 -8.68 -8.77 -11.79
CA ASP A 7 -7.32 -9.28 -11.74
C ASP A 7 -6.95 -9.60 -10.30
N GLN A 8 -6.20 -10.69 -10.10
CA GLN A 8 -5.64 -11.05 -8.80
C GLN A 8 -4.20 -10.57 -8.78
N GLN A 9 -3.86 -9.73 -7.79
CA GLN A 9 -2.53 -9.15 -7.67
C GLN A 9 -2.06 -9.23 -6.23
N THR A 10 -0.77 -9.51 -6.05
CA THR A 10 -0.11 -9.32 -4.77
C THR A 10 -0.01 -7.83 -4.42
N ILE A 11 0.16 -7.52 -3.13
CA ILE A 11 0.41 -6.15 -2.67
C ILE A 11 1.62 -5.53 -3.38
N LYS A 12 2.68 -6.32 -3.58
CA LYS A 12 3.88 -5.88 -4.30
C LYS A 12 3.55 -5.50 -5.74
N GLU A 13 2.84 -6.35 -6.49
CA GLU A 13 2.49 -6.06 -7.89
C GLU A 13 1.57 -4.84 -8.02
N LEU A 14 0.55 -4.77 -7.16
CA LEU A 14 -0.43 -3.69 -7.15
C LEU A 14 0.25 -2.32 -7.00
N PHE A 15 1.15 -2.19 -6.03
CA PHE A 15 1.79 -0.91 -5.74
C PHE A 15 3.05 -0.65 -6.55
N SER A 16 3.88 -1.65 -6.86
CA SER A 16 5.14 -1.43 -7.58
C SER A 16 4.98 -1.17 -9.08
N ASN A 17 3.83 -1.50 -9.66
CA ASN A 17 3.58 -1.26 -11.08
C ASN A 17 3.71 0.24 -11.42
N LYS A 18 4.54 0.58 -12.41
CA LYS A 18 4.84 1.96 -12.81
C LYS A 18 3.60 2.77 -13.22
N ARG A 19 2.53 2.08 -13.66
CA ARG A 19 1.25 2.69 -14.04
C ARG A 19 0.27 2.85 -12.87
N SER A 20 0.60 2.31 -11.71
CA SER A 20 -0.20 2.49 -10.49
C SER A 20 0.04 3.89 -9.94
N ASP A 21 -0.95 4.75 -10.18
CA ASP A 21 -1.05 6.13 -9.71
C ASP A 21 -2.43 6.29 -9.08
N PHE A 22 -2.53 6.01 -7.79
CA PHE A 22 -3.78 5.95 -7.05
C PHE A 22 -4.27 7.33 -6.64
N LEU A 23 -5.59 7.51 -6.66
CA LEU A 23 -6.25 8.71 -6.18
C LEU A 23 -7.38 8.31 -5.23
N ILE A 24 -7.39 8.88 -4.03
CA ILE A 24 -8.57 8.87 -3.16
C ILE A 24 -9.40 10.11 -3.54
N PRO A 25 -10.53 9.97 -4.23
CA PRO A 25 -11.29 11.10 -4.75
C PRO A 25 -12.06 11.84 -3.64
N ASP A 26 -12.48 13.07 -3.92
CA ASP A 26 -13.16 13.98 -2.97
C ASP A 26 -14.48 13.46 -2.39
N TYR A 27 -15.19 12.63 -3.16
CA TYR A 27 -16.44 11.99 -2.77
C TYR A 27 -16.25 10.79 -1.83
N GLN A 28 -15.01 10.36 -1.57
CA GLN A 28 -14.75 9.36 -0.55
C GLN A 28 -14.83 9.94 0.85
N ARG A 29 -15.12 9.06 1.81
CA ARG A 29 -15.09 9.43 3.23
C ARG A 29 -13.65 9.57 3.73
N PRO A 30 -13.39 10.43 4.73
CA PRO A 30 -12.11 10.47 5.45
C PRO A 30 -11.69 9.11 5.99
N TYR A 31 -10.41 8.98 6.32
CA TYR A 31 -9.92 7.80 7.02
C TYR A 31 -10.62 7.71 8.38
N ALA A 32 -11.15 6.52 8.71
CA ALA A 32 -12.04 6.33 9.85
C ALA A 32 -11.83 4.98 10.55
N TRP A 33 -10.84 4.20 10.12
CA TRP A 33 -10.42 3.04 10.91
C TRP A 33 -9.74 3.53 12.19
N GLU A 34 -10.16 2.96 13.30
CA GLU A 34 -9.55 3.18 14.59
C GLU A 34 -8.56 2.02 14.88
N GLU A 35 -8.01 2.02 16.09
CA GLU A 35 -7.04 1.01 16.53
C GLU A 35 -7.61 -0.42 16.39
N THR A 36 -8.90 -0.63 16.63
CA THR A 36 -9.52 -1.96 16.56
C THR A 36 -9.47 -2.55 15.16
N GLU A 37 -9.86 -1.79 14.14
CA GLU A 37 -9.82 -2.25 12.74
C GLU A 37 -8.37 -2.43 12.26
N CYS A 38 -7.48 -1.50 12.65
CA CYS A 38 -6.05 -1.61 12.33
C CYS A 38 -5.43 -2.86 12.96
N GLN A 39 -5.74 -3.13 14.22
CA GLN A 39 -5.27 -4.31 14.96
C GLN A 39 -5.80 -5.60 14.32
N THR A 40 -7.07 -5.62 13.91
CA THR A 40 -7.65 -6.78 13.21
C THR A 40 -6.88 -7.08 11.92
N LEU A 41 -6.62 -6.06 11.08
CA LEU A 41 -5.83 -6.25 9.86
C LEU A 41 -4.40 -6.74 10.18
N TRP A 42 -3.77 -6.17 11.21
CA TRP A 42 -2.43 -6.55 11.63
C TRP A 42 -2.37 -8.00 12.11
N ASP A 43 -3.31 -8.40 12.98
CA ASP A 43 -3.38 -9.75 13.53
C ASP A 43 -3.60 -10.79 12.44
N ASP A 44 -4.46 -10.49 11.46
CA ASP A 44 -4.68 -11.35 10.30
C ASP A 44 -3.41 -11.54 9.46
N ILE A 45 -2.71 -10.45 9.14
CA ILE A 45 -1.45 -10.50 8.39
C ILE A 45 -0.37 -11.24 9.20
N PHE A 46 -0.30 -10.99 10.51
CA PHE A 46 0.68 -11.62 11.39
C PHE A 46 0.44 -13.12 11.52
N ALA A 47 -0.79 -13.54 11.80
CA ALA A 47 -1.14 -14.96 11.90
C ALA A 47 -0.88 -15.72 10.60
N PHE A 48 -1.10 -15.07 9.45
CA PHE A 48 -0.76 -15.62 8.15
C PHE A 48 0.76 -15.75 7.93
N ALA A 49 1.52 -14.70 8.26
CA ALA A 49 2.98 -14.68 8.05
C ALA A 49 3.77 -15.49 9.10
N PHE A 50 3.17 -15.76 10.27
CA PHE A 50 3.75 -16.52 11.37
C PHE A 50 2.78 -17.61 11.84
N PRO A 51 2.55 -18.67 11.03
CA PRO A 51 1.73 -19.80 11.44
C PRO A 51 2.25 -20.37 12.76
N GLU A 52 1.35 -20.60 13.73
CA GLU A 52 1.72 -21.04 15.09
C GLU A 52 2.78 -20.16 15.80
N ASN A 53 2.92 -18.89 15.42
CA ASN A 53 3.96 -17.96 15.84
C ASN A 53 5.38 -18.34 15.38
N ASP A 54 5.51 -19.11 14.30
CA ASP A 54 6.78 -19.52 13.71
C ASP A 54 6.84 -19.19 12.21
N TYR A 55 7.68 -18.22 11.84
CA TYR A 55 7.84 -17.81 10.44
C TYR A 55 8.43 -18.91 9.55
N SER A 56 9.11 -19.91 10.13
CA SER A 56 9.69 -21.01 9.35
C SER A 56 8.64 -21.98 8.81
N LEU A 57 7.41 -21.91 9.35
CA LEU A 57 6.27 -22.68 8.87
C LEU A 57 5.57 -22.02 7.69
N PHE A 58 5.83 -20.74 7.42
CA PHE A 58 5.29 -20.02 6.28
C PHE A 58 5.89 -20.53 4.97
N LYS A 59 5.03 -20.86 4.01
CA LYS A 59 5.41 -21.36 2.68
C LYS A 59 4.96 -20.39 1.61
N SER A 60 5.90 -19.59 1.11
CA SER A 60 5.64 -18.55 0.12
C SER A 60 4.95 -19.04 -1.17
N ASP A 61 5.11 -20.31 -1.52
CA ASP A 61 4.60 -20.89 -2.76
C ASP A 61 3.24 -21.59 -2.59
N GLU A 62 2.78 -21.80 -1.35
CA GLU A 62 1.55 -22.54 -1.03
C GLU A 62 0.54 -21.67 -0.27
N ASP A 63 1.02 -20.75 0.57
CA ASP A 63 0.19 -19.96 1.46
C ASP A 63 -0.25 -18.66 0.78
N GLU A 64 -1.57 -18.49 0.65
CA GLU A 64 -2.19 -17.26 0.15
C GLU A 64 -3.24 -16.74 1.13
N TYR A 65 -3.23 -15.43 1.37
CA TYR A 65 -4.24 -14.75 2.17
C TYR A 65 -4.97 -13.70 1.34
N PHE A 66 -6.31 -13.81 1.32
CA PHE A 66 -7.15 -12.88 0.57
C PHE A 66 -7.49 -11.66 1.44
N LEU A 67 -6.79 -10.55 1.19
CA LEU A 67 -7.04 -9.26 1.86
C LEU A 67 -8.38 -8.61 1.50
N GLY A 68 -9.14 -9.18 0.56
CA GLY A 68 -10.38 -8.61 0.03
C GLY A 68 -10.17 -7.80 -1.24
N PRO A 69 -11.25 -7.53 -2.01
CA PRO A 69 -11.15 -6.83 -3.28
C PRO A 69 -11.00 -5.32 -3.08
N ILE A 70 -10.29 -4.65 -3.98
CA ILE A 70 -10.38 -3.20 -4.16
C ILE A 70 -11.13 -2.92 -5.47
N VAL A 71 -11.87 -1.81 -5.51
CA VAL A 71 -12.52 -1.37 -6.75
C VAL A 71 -11.89 -0.06 -7.16
N THR A 72 -11.37 0.00 -8.38
CA THR A 72 -10.76 1.21 -8.93
C THR A 72 -11.39 1.62 -10.25
N PHE A 73 -11.43 2.92 -10.49
CA PHE A 73 -11.82 3.50 -11.77
C PHE A 73 -10.64 4.25 -12.38
N LYS A 74 -10.33 3.99 -13.66
CA LYS A 74 -9.29 4.73 -14.36
C LYS A 74 -9.87 6.01 -14.95
N ASN A 75 -9.44 7.16 -14.45
CA ASN A 75 -9.94 8.45 -14.88
C ASN A 75 -9.24 8.97 -16.16
N SER A 76 -9.65 10.14 -16.65
CA SER A 76 -9.13 10.74 -17.89
C SER A 76 -7.64 11.05 -17.84
N ASP A 77 -7.10 11.35 -16.66
CA ASP A 77 -5.67 11.62 -16.44
C ASP A 77 -4.86 10.33 -16.28
N GLY A 78 -5.53 9.18 -16.32
CA GLY A 78 -4.93 7.86 -16.20
C GLY A 78 -4.65 7.42 -14.77
N LYS A 79 -5.09 8.18 -13.76
CA LYS A 79 -5.04 7.79 -12.35
C LYS A 79 -6.08 6.71 -12.05
N LEU A 80 -5.80 5.90 -11.03
CA LEU A 80 -6.69 4.87 -10.50
C LEU A 80 -7.42 5.43 -9.27
N GLU A 81 -8.64 5.94 -9.49
CA GLU A 81 -9.53 6.38 -8.41
C GLU A 81 -10.00 5.18 -7.60
N ILE A 82 -9.82 5.25 -6.28
CA ILE A 82 -10.26 4.20 -5.36
C ILE A 82 -11.74 4.41 -5.05
N ILE A 83 -12.56 3.46 -5.47
CA ILE A 83 -14.01 3.45 -5.27
C ILE A 83 -14.38 2.65 -4.02
N ASP A 84 -13.68 1.54 -3.78
CA ASP A 84 -13.86 0.69 -2.60
C ASP A 84 -12.53 0.09 -2.13
N GLY A 85 -12.44 -0.20 -0.83
CA GLY A 85 -11.24 -0.71 -0.17
C GLY A 85 -10.24 0.37 0.28
N GLN A 86 -10.62 1.65 0.25
CA GLN A 86 -9.77 2.78 0.63
C GLN A 86 -9.13 2.62 2.02
N GLN A 87 -9.91 2.34 3.06
CA GLN A 87 -9.42 2.29 4.45
C GLN A 87 -8.33 1.21 4.61
N ARG A 88 -8.58 0.03 4.04
CA ARG A 88 -7.61 -1.07 4.03
C ARG A 88 -6.35 -0.69 3.24
N LEU A 89 -6.51 -0.10 2.05
CA LEU A 89 -5.38 0.29 1.21
C LEU A 89 -4.52 1.38 1.88
N THR A 90 -5.13 2.38 2.50
CA THR A 90 -4.46 3.43 3.27
C THR A 90 -3.66 2.83 4.43
N THR A 91 -4.27 1.91 5.20
CA THR A 91 -3.60 1.23 6.32
C THR A 91 -2.41 0.39 5.86
N LEU A 92 -2.57 -0.35 4.75
CA LEU A 92 -1.46 -1.10 4.15
C LEU A 92 -0.32 -0.18 3.69
N MET A 93 -0.62 0.99 3.12
CA MET A 93 0.39 1.98 2.72
C MET A 93 1.15 2.55 3.93
N LEU A 94 0.45 2.84 5.02
CA LEU A 94 1.07 3.27 6.29
C LEU A 94 1.96 2.16 6.86
N LEU A 95 1.51 0.90 6.81
CA LEU A 95 2.29 -0.23 7.28
C LEU A 95 3.56 -0.43 6.45
N LEU A 96 3.45 -0.37 5.12
CA LEU A 96 4.60 -0.37 4.22
C LEU A 96 5.57 0.77 4.55
N ARG A 97 5.07 1.96 4.86
CA ARG A 97 5.91 3.10 5.25
C ARG A 97 6.65 2.86 6.56
N ALA A 98 6.02 2.24 7.55
CA ALA A 98 6.64 1.87 8.81
C ALA A 98 7.74 0.81 8.60
N PHE A 99 7.48 -0.22 7.80
CA PHE A 99 8.47 -1.22 7.42
C PHE A 99 9.65 -0.61 6.66
N PHE A 100 9.40 0.30 5.72
CA PHE A 100 10.46 1.01 5.00
C PHE A 100 11.43 1.72 5.96
N ALA A 101 10.89 2.47 6.94
CA ALA A 101 11.69 3.12 7.97
C ALA A 101 12.50 2.10 8.76
N LYS A 102 11.84 1.04 9.24
CA LYS A 102 12.47 0.02 10.07
C LYS A 102 13.60 -0.73 9.36
N PHE A 103 13.41 -1.11 8.10
CA PHE A 103 14.42 -1.79 7.30
C PHE A 103 15.53 -0.86 6.81
N GLY A 104 15.26 0.44 6.66
CA GLY A 104 16.26 1.44 6.26
C GLY A 104 17.42 1.57 7.25
N ASP A 105 17.17 1.29 8.53
CA ASP A 105 18.20 1.31 9.59
C ASP A 105 19.05 0.02 9.63
N MET A 106 18.63 -1.03 8.93
CA MET A 106 19.29 -2.34 8.95
C MET A 106 20.36 -2.45 7.86
N GLN A 107 21.40 -3.24 8.13
CA GLN A 107 22.58 -3.33 7.25
C GLN A 107 22.69 -4.65 6.48
N ASP A 108 21.88 -5.65 6.81
CA ASP A 108 21.89 -6.93 6.12
C ASP A 108 21.29 -6.83 4.71
N ALA A 109 21.67 -7.78 3.84
CA ALA A 109 21.31 -7.76 2.44
C ALA A 109 19.80 -7.91 2.21
N ASN A 110 19.13 -8.74 3.02
CA ASN A 110 17.70 -9.00 2.87
C ASN A 110 16.90 -7.75 3.23
N SER A 111 17.20 -7.11 4.36
CA SER A 111 16.55 -5.86 4.76
C SER A 111 16.72 -4.74 3.73
N LYS A 112 17.92 -4.61 3.13
CA LYS A 112 18.16 -3.64 2.06
C LYS A 112 17.29 -3.91 0.83
N SER A 113 17.28 -5.15 0.36
CA SER A 113 16.44 -5.56 -0.77
C SER A 113 14.96 -5.33 -0.49
N THR A 114 14.49 -5.68 0.71
CA THR A 114 13.09 -5.47 1.11
C THR A 114 12.75 -3.98 1.18
N SER A 115 13.64 -3.15 1.74
CA SER A 115 13.46 -1.70 1.79
C SER A 115 13.35 -1.10 0.37
N GLU A 116 14.17 -1.56 -0.58
CA GLU A 116 14.10 -1.13 -1.98
C GLU A 116 12.77 -1.53 -2.66
N ASP A 117 12.29 -2.75 -2.40
CA ASP A 117 11.00 -3.21 -2.93
C ASP A 117 9.83 -2.40 -2.37
N ILE A 118 9.83 -2.12 -1.07
CA ILE A 118 8.82 -1.28 -0.42
C ILE A 118 8.89 0.16 -0.96
N ALA A 119 10.09 0.68 -1.21
CA ALA A 119 10.25 2.03 -1.77
C ALA A 119 9.55 2.16 -3.14
N LYS A 120 9.63 1.13 -3.98
CA LYS A 120 8.92 1.09 -5.28
C LYS A 120 7.40 1.01 -5.12
N CYS A 121 6.89 0.61 -3.97
CA CYS A 121 5.45 0.59 -3.66
C CYS A 121 4.95 1.96 -3.21
N ILE A 122 5.77 2.73 -2.49
CA ILE A 122 5.39 4.04 -1.93
C ILE A 122 5.60 5.17 -2.96
N TRP A 123 6.70 5.12 -3.71
CA TRP A 123 7.12 6.21 -4.61
C TRP A 123 7.11 5.81 -6.08
N LYS A 124 6.86 6.79 -6.95
CA LYS A 124 6.95 6.62 -8.40
C LYS A 124 8.39 6.36 -8.80
N THR A 125 8.59 5.53 -9.81
CA THR A 125 9.92 5.15 -10.29
C THR A 125 10.26 5.81 -11.62
N ASP A 126 11.54 6.13 -11.82
CA ASP A 126 12.06 6.62 -13.08
C ASP A 126 12.12 5.52 -14.17
N GLU A 127 12.80 5.77 -15.29
CA GLU A 127 12.99 4.78 -16.36
C GLU A 127 13.89 3.61 -15.98
N PHE A 128 14.71 3.78 -14.94
CA PHE A 128 15.66 2.80 -14.44
C PHE A 128 15.14 2.03 -13.21
N GLY A 129 13.94 2.37 -12.73
CA GLY A 129 13.32 1.72 -11.58
C GLY A 129 13.71 2.34 -10.23
N ASN A 130 14.38 3.51 -10.23
CA ASN A 130 14.74 4.19 -9.00
C ASN A 130 13.54 4.98 -8.44
N PRO A 131 13.22 4.86 -7.15
CA PRO A 131 12.11 5.60 -6.54
C PRO A 131 12.43 7.10 -6.37
N ASP A 132 11.53 7.96 -6.82
CA ASP A 132 11.56 9.40 -6.60
C ASP A 132 10.79 9.75 -5.32
N LYS A 133 11.52 10.00 -4.22
CA LYS A 133 10.95 10.24 -2.90
C LYS A 133 10.03 11.48 -2.82
N ASN A 134 10.05 12.34 -3.83
CA ASN A 134 9.17 13.51 -3.91
C ASN A 134 7.82 13.20 -4.57
N LYS A 135 7.68 12.03 -5.20
CA LYS A 135 6.49 11.64 -5.97
C LYS A 135 5.88 10.37 -5.40
N LEU A 136 4.85 10.53 -4.57
CA LEU A 136 4.07 9.41 -4.06
C LEU A 136 3.26 8.73 -5.16
N LYS A 137 2.97 7.45 -4.97
CA LYS A 137 2.07 6.64 -5.81
C LYS A 137 0.59 6.77 -5.46
N ILE A 138 0.27 7.46 -4.37
CA ILE A 138 -1.09 7.74 -3.93
C ILE A 138 -1.21 9.22 -3.62
N ASP A 139 -2.35 9.78 -4.00
CA ASP A 139 -2.78 11.14 -3.66
C ASP A 139 -4.20 11.11 -3.10
N SER A 140 -4.61 12.18 -2.41
CA SER A 140 -5.94 12.29 -1.81
C SER A 140 -6.56 13.65 -2.10
N GLU A 141 -7.84 13.65 -2.44
CA GLU A 141 -8.69 14.82 -2.67
C GLU A 141 -9.85 14.91 -1.67
N VAL A 142 -9.85 14.07 -0.62
CA VAL A 142 -10.88 14.07 0.43
C VAL A 142 -10.92 15.42 1.15
N SER A 143 -12.14 15.86 1.47
CA SER A 143 -12.49 17.22 1.92
C SER A 143 -11.94 17.67 3.29
N SER A 144 -11.35 16.79 4.11
CA SER A 144 -10.61 17.21 5.31
C SER A 144 -9.15 17.51 4.94
N ASP A 145 -8.80 18.80 4.86
CA ASP A 145 -7.45 19.25 4.51
C ASP A 145 -6.40 18.69 5.50
N ASP A 146 -6.74 18.59 6.79
CA ASP A 146 -5.80 18.16 7.84
C ASP A 146 -5.40 16.68 7.72
N ASP A 147 -6.36 15.75 7.61
CA ASP A 147 -6.07 14.30 7.55
C ASP A 147 -5.31 13.92 6.28
N LYS A 148 -5.62 14.60 5.17
CA LYS A 148 -4.92 14.44 3.90
C LYS A 148 -3.45 14.84 4.03
N GLU A 149 -3.21 16.03 4.57
CA GLU A 149 -1.85 16.56 4.71
C GLU A 149 -1.02 15.66 5.64
N GLU A 150 -1.60 15.20 6.73
CA GLU A 150 -0.97 14.27 7.66
C GLU A 150 -0.61 12.95 6.96
N PHE A 151 -1.56 12.31 6.27
CA PHE A 151 -1.32 11.06 5.55
C PHE A 151 -0.17 11.19 4.53
N LEU A 152 -0.20 12.22 3.69
CA LEU A 152 0.84 12.44 2.68
C LEU A 152 2.18 12.84 3.31
N SER A 153 2.17 13.53 4.45
CA SER A 153 3.36 13.87 5.22
C SER A 153 4.03 12.62 5.82
N ILE A 154 3.26 11.72 6.43
CA ILE A 154 3.76 10.46 6.98
C ILE A 154 4.41 9.63 5.87
N LEU A 155 3.75 9.49 4.71
CA LEU A 155 4.33 8.73 3.60
C LEU A 155 5.64 9.33 3.08
N LYS A 156 5.78 10.66 3.06
CA LYS A 156 7.01 11.33 2.60
C LYS A 156 8.12 11.28 3.64
N ASN A 157 7.80 11.64 4.88
CA ASN A 157 8.78 12.02 5.90
C ASN A 157 9.00 10.92 6.93
N GLY A 158 7.97 10.13 7.24
CA GLY A 158 8.01 9.09 8.28
C GLY A 158 7.57 9.62 9.62
#